data_AF-A0A2N2PZ74-F1
#
_entry.id   AF-A0A2N2PZ74-F1
#
_cell.length_a   1.000
_cell.length_b   1.000
_cell.length_c   1.000
_cell.angle_alpha   90.00
_cell.angle_beta   90.00
_cell.angle_gamma   90.00
#
_symmetry.space_group_name_H-M   'P 1'
#
loop_
_entity.id
_entity.type
_entity.pdbx_description
1 polymer ?
#
loop_
_entity_poly.entity_id
_entity_poly.type
_entity_poly.pdbx_seq_one_letter_code
_entity_poly.pdbx_strand_id
1 'polypeptide(L)'
;MILLLTMIVILLLLGACQSGPETRPVKEPTMTISYETDAIKLGKLIELPMPPLEARWQTTEKGVRTAGIGPTDFELVAILEFADAAILQLEKQMVEQTNPSVVYVAKTFVQSWFPETIREAFVVDDLYPDYLRLAARRFQPELFAKGSLQDGYVVIVGNQVLLYLHTM
;
A
#
# COMPACT_ATOMS: atom_id res chain seq x y z
N MET A 1 14.00 -46.24 63.18
CA MET A 1 15.47 -46.28 63.40
C MET A 1 16.00 -47.47 62.61
N ILE A 2 17.04 -47.28 61.81
CA ILE A 2 17.65 -48.27 60.88
C ILE A 2 16.92 -48.43 59.53
N LEU A 3 16.90 -47.36 58.73
CA LEU A 3 17.15 -47.43 57.27
C LEU A 3 17.39 -46.01 56.71
N LEU A 4 18.02 -45.15 57.52
CA LEU A 4 18.93 -44.11 57.03
C LEU A 4 20.23 -44.83 56.62
N LEU A 5 20.95 -44.33 55.61
CA LEU A 5 22.32 -44.72 55.19
C LEU A 5 22.54 -45.65 53.96
N THR A 6 21.73 -45.63 52.89
CA THR A 6 22.18 -46.26 51.63
C THR A 6 21.69 -45.62 50.32
N MET A 7 21.51 -44.29 50.25
CA MET A 7 21.38 -43.61 48.94
C MET A 7 22.03 -42.22 48.94
N ILE A 8 23.25 -42.11 49.48
CA ILE A 8 24.13 -40.93 49.34
C ILE A 8 25.35 -41.31 48.47
N VAL A 9 25.15 -42.15 47.44
CA VAL A 9 26.22 -42.53 46.48
C VAL A 9 25.65 -42.63 45.05
N ILE A 10 24.74 -41.73 44.67
CA ILE A 10 24.43 -41.44 43.26
C ILE A 10 24.40 -39.91 43.10
N LEU A 11 25.50 -39.27 43.48
CA LEU A 11 25.64 -37.81 43.49
C LEU A 11 26.84 -37.33 42.66
N LEU A 12 27.39 -38.15 41.75
CA LEU A 12 28.68 -37.83 41.10
C LEU A 12 28.81 -38.17 39.61
N LEU A 13 27.72 -38.32 38.82
CA LEU A 13 27.86 -38.65 37.39
C LEU A 13 26.87 -37.96 36.42
N LEU A 14 26.50 -36.71 36.67
CA LEU A 14 25.86 -35.88 35.64
C LEU A 14 26.52 -34.49 35.56
N GLY A 15 27.83 -34.51 35.35
CA GLY A 15 28.52 -33.42 34.69
C GLY A 15 28.34 -33.55 33.17
N ALA A 16 28.15 -32.39 32.52
CA ALA A 16 28.15 -32.16 31.08
C ALA A 16 26.86 -32.50 30.32
N CYS A 17 25.97 -31.51 30.19
CA CYS A 17 25.35 -31.21 28.89
C CYS A 17 25.09 -29.71 28.73
N GLN A 18 26.02 -29.11 28.00
CA GLN A 18 25.80 -28.15 26.91
C GLN A 18 25.15 -26.80 27.24
N SER A 19 26.02 -25.79 27.19
CA SER A 19 25.69 -24.42 26.78
C SER A 19 24.76 -24.45 25.57
N GLY A 20 23.47 -24.17 25.80
CA GLY A 20 22.53 -23.96 24.71
C GLY A 20 23.01 -22.79 23.85
N PRO A 21 22.89 -22.86 22.52
CA PRO A 21 23.20 -21.70 21.68
C PRO A 21 22.26 -20.57 22.09
N GLU A 22 22.83 -19.41 22.44
CA GLU A 22 22.08 -18.16 22.53
C GLU A 22 21.29 -18.00 21.23
N THR A 23 19.98 -18.21 21.31
CA THR A 23 19.03 -17.74 20.29
C THR A 23 19.17 -16.24 20.22
N ARG A 24 20.02 -15.77 19.31
CA ARG A 24 20.02 -14.38 18.85
C ARG A 24 18.57 -14.06 18.51
N PRO A 25 17.99 -12.95 18.98
CA PRO A 25 16.68 -12.54 18.52
C PRO A 25 16.76 -12.46 17.00
N VAL A 26 16.01 -13.34 16.32
CA VAL A 26 15.81 -13.24 14.88
C VAL A 26 15.18 -11.88 14.69
N LYS A 27 15.96 -10.92 14.20
CA LYS A 27 15.44 -9.63 13.79
C LYS A 27 14.40 -9.95 12.72
N GLU A 28 13.12 -9.91 13.11
CA GLU A 28 12.02 -10.12 12.19
C GLU A 28 12.29 -9.21 10.99
N PRO A 29 12.26 -9.74 9.75
CA PRO A 29 12.42 -8.91 8.59
C PRO A 29 11.29 -7.88 8.64
N THR A 30 11.63 -6.65 9.00
CA THR A 30 10.75 -5.51 8.83
C THR A 30 10.47 -5.46 7.34
N MET A 31 9.29 -5.95 6.93
CA MET A 31 8.81 -5.74 5.57
C MET A 31 8.65 -4.24 5.41
N THR A 32 9.66 -3.60 4.85
CA THR A 32 9.62 -2.19 4.51
C THR A 32 8.59 -2.05 3.41
N ILE A 33 7.39 -1.64 3.78
CA ILE A 33 6.35 -1.24 2.85
C ILE A 33 6.93 -0.07 2.05
N SER A 34 7.21 -0.31 0.77
CA SER A 34 7.97 0.59 -0.09
C SER A 34 7.01 1.52 -0.85
N TYR A 35 6.77 2.70 -0.30
CA TYR A 35 6.27 3.85 -1.05
C TYR A 35 7.35 4.94 -1.08
N GLU A 36 7.34 5.75 -2.13
CA GLU A 36 8.16 6.94 -2.27
C GLU A 36 7.38 8.18 -1.80
N THR A 37 8.10 9.18 -1.28
CA THR A 37 7.51 10.45 -0.81
C THR A 37 7.98 11.68 -1.58
N ASP A 38 8.83 11.49 -2.58
CA ASP A 38 9.43 12.59 -3.34
C ASP A 38 8.44 13.09 -4.41
N ALA A 39 7.85 14.25 -4.16
CA ALA A 39 6.91 14.90 -5.08
C ALA A 39 7.59 15.40 -6.38
N ILE A 40 8.89 15.73 -6.34
CA ILE A 40 9.63 16.17 -7.53
C ILE A 40 9.82 14.98 -8.47
N LYS A 41 10.15 13.79 -7.94
CA LYS A 41 10.17 12.57 -8.74
C LYS A 41 8.80 12.21 -9.28
N LEU A 42 7.75 12.32 -8.45
CA LEU A 42 6.39 12.05 -8.90
C LEU A 42 5.98 12.96 -10.07
N GLY A 43 6.32 14.26 -10.03
CA GLY A 43 6.06 15.21 -11.12
C GLY A 43 6.81 14.93 -12.43
N LYS A 44 7.79 14.02 -12.43
CA LYS A 44 8.39 13.49 -13.65
C LYS A 44 7.53 12.41 -14.31
N LEU A 45 6.70 11.72 -13.53
CA LEU A 45 5.84 10.62 -13.96
C LEU A 45 4.42 11.09 -14.32
N ILE A 46 3.91 12.08 -13.58
CA ILE A 46 2.54 12.60 -13.72
C ILE A 46 2.57 14.13 -13.77
N GLU A 47 1.48 14.75 -14.23
CA GLU A 47 1.29 16.19 -14.04
C GLU A 47 0.83 16.47 -12.61
N LEU A 48 1.38 17.54 -12.01
CA LEU A 48 0.98 18.03 -10.70
C LEU A 48 0.44 19.45 -10.89
N PRO A 49 -0.87 19.63 -11.15
CA PRO A 49 -1.45 20.93 -11.49
C PRO A 49 -1.28 21.96 -10.38
N MET A 50 -1.01 21.50 -9.16
CA MET A 50 -0.63 22.30 -8.01
C MET A 50 0.38 21.51 -7.16
N PRO A 51 1.20 22.18 -6.34
CA PRO A 51 2.12 21.49 -5.45
C PRO A 51 1.37 20.83 -4.27
N PRO A 52 1.56 19.52 -4.03
CA PRO A 52 1.04 18.88 -2.83
C PRO A 52 1.88 19.25 -1.59
N LEU A 53 1.26 19.20 -0.41
CA LEU A 53 1.91 19.30 0.90
C LEU A 53 2.68 18.01 1.23
N GLU A 54 2.05 16.86 0.97
CA GLU A 54 2.65 15.53 1.10
C GLU A 54 2.36 14.69 -0.14
N ALA A 55 3.27 13.79 -0.47
CA ALA A 55 3.05 12.76 -1.48
C ALA A 55 3.48 11.41 -0.91
N ARG A 56 2.70 10.36 -1.22
CA ARG A 56 3.04 8.95 -0.99
C ARG A 56 2.65 8.17 -2.22
N TRP A 57 3.59 7.52 -2.88
CA TRP A 57 3.29 6.89 -4.16
C TRP A 57 4.12 5.63 -4.40
N GLN A 58 3.61 4.77 -5.25
CA GLN A 58 4.30 3.57 -5.71
C GLN A 58 3.97 3.33 -7.18
N THR A 59 4.90 2.74 -7.90
CA THR A 59 4.67 2.18 -9.23
C THR A 59 4.80 0.67 -9.19
N THR A 60 4.03 -0.02 -10.02
CA THR A 60 4.07 -1.49 -10.13
C THR A 60 3.98 -1.88 -11.59
N GLU A 61 4.82 -2.82 -12.00
CA GLU A 61 4.74 -3.45 -13.32
C GLU A 61 3.49 -4.37 -13.34
N LYS A 62 2.59 -4.15 -14.29
CA LYS A 62 1.47 -5.05 -14.58
C LYS A 62 1.93 -6.12 -15.58
N GLY A 63 1.66 -7.38 -15.26
CA GLY A 63 1.93 -8.54 -16.13
C GLY A 63 2.92 -9.55 -15.56
N VAL A 64 2.83 -10.79 -16.05
CA VAL A 64 3.82 -11.85 -15.74
C VAL A 64 5.04 -11.62 -16.62
N ARG A 65 6.25 -11.64 -16.05
CA ARG A 65 7.53 -11.65 -16.79
C ARG A 65 7.73 -12.95 -17.58
N THR A 66 6.80 -13.30 -18.45
CA THR A 66 6.94 -14.40 -19.41
C THR A 66 7.48 -13.85 -20.71
N ALA A 67 8.80 -13.66 -20.79
CA ALA A 67 9.62 -13.59 -22.02
C ALA A 67 8.94 -13.05 -23.31
N GLY A 68 8.13 -11.99 -23.20
CA GLY A 68 7.30 -11.46 -24.27
C GLY A 68 7.84 -10.12 -24.73
N ILE A 69 8.02 -9.97 -26.04
CA ILE A 69 8.38 -8.68 -26.67
C ILE A 69 7.08 -7.86 -26.73
N GLY A 70 6.84 -7.04 -25.71
CA GLY A 70 5.72 -6.10 -25.62
C GLY A 70 6.03 -4.99 -24.62
N PRO A 71 5.36 -3.82 -24.71
CA PRO A 71 5.52 -2.76 -23.71
C PRO A 71 5.12 -3.29 -22.33
N THR A 72 5.94 -2.97 -21.32
CA THR A 72 5.61 -3.28 -19.93
C THR A 72 4.48 -2.37 -19.48
N ASP A 73 3.37 -2.96 -19.02
CA ASP A 73 2.29 -2.19 -18.43
C ASP A 73 2.71 -1.69 -17.05
N PHE A 74 2.34 -0.46 -16.71
CA PHE A 74 2.61 0.12 -15.40
C PHE A 74 1.33 0.61 -14.77
N GLU A 75 1.23 0.44 -13.46
CA GLU A 75 0.29 1.17 -12.62
C GLU A 75 1.03 2.09 -11.65
N LEU A 76 0.42 3.22 -11.35
CA LEU A 76 0.84 4.19 -10.37
C LEU A 76 -0.30 4.40 -9.38
N VAL A 77 0.00 4.24 -8.10
CA VAL A 77 -0.89 4.59 -7.00
C VAL A 77 -0.24 5.72 -6.23
N ALA A 78 -0.93 6.85 -6.08
CA ALA A 78 -0.44 7.96 -5.28
C ALA A 78 -1.52 8.50 -4.35
N ILE A 79 -1.10 8.94 -3.17
CA ILE A 79 -1.91 9.70 -2.22
C ILE A 79 -1.21 11.02 -2.01
N LEU A 80 -1.93 12.10 -2.35
CA LEU A 80 -1.45 13.46 -2.26
C LEU A 80 -2.27 14.21 -1.21
N GLU A 81 -1.59 14.95 -0.35
CA GLU A 81 -2.24 15.89 0.55
C GLU A 81 -2.10 17.30 0.01
N PHE A 82 -3.16 18.09 0.02
CA PHE A 82 -3.17 19.46 -0.45
C PHE A 82 -3.71 20.41 0.63
N ALA A 83 -3.43 21.70 0.46
CA ALA A 83 -4.13 22.73 1.22
C ALA A 83 -5.61 22.81 0.77
N ASP A 84 -6.51 23.16 1.68
CA ASP A 84 -7.97 23.22 1.41
C ASP A 84 -8.31 24.10 0.20
N ALA A 85 -7.67 25.26 0.09
CA ALA A 85 -7.87 26.18 -1.04
C ALA A 85 -7.50 25.53 -2.39
N ALA A 86 -6.48 24.66 -2.38
CA ALA A 86 -6.04 23.93 -3.54
C ALA A 86 -7.07 22.85 -3.93
N ILE A 87 -7.59 22.08 -2.97
CA ILE A 87 -8.64 21.08 -3.25
C ILE A 87 -9.87 21.73 -3.88
N LEU A 88 -10.33 22.85 -3.33
CA LEU A 88 -11.46 23.60 -3.90
C LEU A 88 -11.20 24.07 -5.33
N GLN A 89 -9.94 24.32 -5.69
CA GLN A 89 -9.55 24.67 -7.05
C GLN A 89 -9.45 23.45 -7.97
N LEU A 90 -9.01 22.30 -7.44
CA LEU A 90 -8.99 21.02 -8.17
C LEU A 90 -10.40 20.56 -8.52
N GLU A 91 -11.28 20.50 -7.53
CA GLU A 91 -12.66 20.02 -7.71
C GLU A 91 -13.42 20.81 -8.79
N LYS A 92 -13.15 22.11 -8.93
CA LYS A 92 -13.76 22.97 -9.96
C LYS A 92 -13.31 22.65 -11.38
N GLN A 93 -12.14 22.06 -11.54
CA GLN A 93 -11.55 21.73 -12.84
C GLN A 93 -11.78 20.26 -13.22
N MET A 94 -12.16 19.42 -12.25
CA MET A 94 -12.34 18.00 -12.47
C MET A 94 -13.70 17.67 -13.08
N VAL A 95 -13.68 16.67 -13.96
CA VAL A 95 -14.88 16.07 -14.51
C VAL A 95 -15.19 14.80 -13.73
N GLU A 96 -16.40 14.69 -13.21
CA GLU A 96 -16.85 13.51 -12.48
C GLU A 96 -16.97 12.31 -13.42
N GLN A 97 -16.39 11.18 -13.02
CA GLN A 97 -16.44 9.93 -13.75
C GLN A 97 -17.57 9.05 -13.23
N THR A 98 -18.60 8.87 -14.05
CA THR A 98 -19.81 8.10 -13.70
C THR A 98 -19.84 6.70 -14.31
N ASN A 99 -18.91 6.36 -15.20
CA ASN A 99 -18.80 5.06 -15.86
C ASN A 99 -17.42 4.41 -15.58
N PRO A 100 -17.35 3.14 -15.14
CA PRO A 100 -18.47 2.29 -14.65
C PRO A 100 -19.18 2.97 -13.48
N SER A 101 -20.44 2.61 -13.18
CA SER A 101 -21.15 3.20 -12.03
C SER A 101 -20.60 2.72 -10.68
N VAL A 102 -19.93 1.57 -10.66
CA VAL A 102 -19.33 0.96 -9.48
C VAL A 102 -17.92 0.48 -9.81
N VAL A 103 -16.99 0.65 -8.88
CA VAL A 103 -15.62 0.14 -8.98
C VAL A 103 -15.36 -0.83 -7.84
N TYR A 104 -14.84 -1.99 -8.20
CA TYR A 104 -14.36 -3.01 -7.28
C TYR A 104 -12.85 -3.17 -7.43
N VAL A 105 -12.15 -3.28 -6.31
CA VAL A 105 -10.71 -3.53 -6.25
C VAL A 105 -10.42 -4.75 -5.38
N ALA A 106 -9.31 -5.43 -5.60
CA ALA A 106 -8.88 -6.51 -4.71
C ALA A 106 -8.62 -5.97 -3.29
N LYS A 107 -8.80 -6.78 -2.24
CA LYS A 107 -8.48 -6.38 -0.86
C LYS A 107 -7.02 -5.94 -0.68
N THR A 108 -6.12 -6.50 -1.49
CA THR A 108 -4.70 -6.16 -1.50
C THR A 108 -4.40 -4.82 -2.18
N PHE A 109 -5.36 -4.17 -2.83
CA PHE A 109 -5.18 -2.85 -3.43
C PHE A 109 -4.95 -1.78 -2.36
N VAL A 110 -5.77 -1.82 -1.29
CA VAL A 110 -5.68 -0.88 -0.17
C VAL A 110 -4.44 -1.24 0.67
N GLN A 111 -3.40 -0.43 0.54
CA GLN A 111 -2.13 -0.69 1.21
C GLN A 111 -2.17 -0.20 2.67
N SER A 112 -1.30 -0.78 3.50
CA SER A 112 -1.14 -0.37 4.90
C SER A 112 -0.63 1.07 5.08
N TRP A 113 -0.01 1.66 4.05
CA TRP A 113 0.45 3.05 4.06
C TRP A 113 -0.63 4.07 3.68
N PHE A 114 -1.81 3.61 3.25
CA PHE A 114 -2.93 4.51 2.95
C PHE A 114 -3.42 5.18 4.25
N PRO A 115 -3.62 6.50 4.27
CA PRO A 115 -4.29 7.19 5.37
C PRO A 115 -5.67 6.58 5.63
N GLU A 116 -6.11 6.64 6.90
CA GLU A 116 -7.41 6.12 7.33
C GLU A 116 -8.57 6.70 6.51
N THR A 117 -8.57 8.00 6.27
CA THR A 117 -9.50 8.73 5.41
C THR A 117 -9.65 8.13 4.00
N ILE A 118 -8.55 7.69 3.38
CA ILE A 118 -8.61 7.02 2.07
C ILE A 118 -9.08 5.57 2.22
N ARG A 119 -8.64 4.85 3.27
CA ARG A 119 -9.06 3.45 3.51
C ARG A 119 -10.57 3.34 3.72
N GLU A 120 -11.17 4.29 4.42
CA GLU A 120 -12.62 4.34 4.67
C GLU A 120 -13.45 4.56 3.40
N ALA A 121 -12.86 5.07 2.32
CA ALA A 121 -13.51 5.15 1.02
C ALA A 121 -13.71 3.77 0.36
N PHE A 122 -13.07 2.71 0.87
CA PHE A 122 -13.19 1.34 0.37
C PHE A 122 -13.96 0.47 1.36
N VAL A 123 -15.14 0.03 0.95
CA VAL A 123 -16.06 -0.74 1.81
C VAL A 123 -16.21 -2.17 1.33
N VAL A 124 -16.47 -3.09 2.27
CA VAL A 124 -16.83 -4.46 1.92
C VAL A 124 -18.20 -4.46 1.25
N ASP A 125 -18.34 -5.27 0.21
CA ASP A 125 -19.62 -5.51 -0.46
C ASP A 125 -20.05 -6.97 -0.26
N ASP A 126 -21.25 -7.17 0.29
CA ASP A 126 -21.76 -8.51 0.61
C ASP A 126 -21.95 -9.38 -0.64
N LEU A 127 -22.12 -8.78 -1.82
CA LEU A 127 -22.26 -9.50 -3.10
C LEU A 127 -20.92 -9.99 -3.63
N TYR A 128 -19.82 -9.29 -3.29
CA TYR A 128 -18.48 -9.58 -3.78
C TYR A 128 -17.49 -9.57 -2.60
N PRO A 129 -17.56 -10.56 -1.69
CA PRO A 129 -16.84 -10.53 -0.41
C PRO A 129 -15.31 -10.55 -0.56
N ASP A 130 -14.77 -10.92 -1.73
CA ASP A 130 -13.34 -10.93 -2.04
C ASP A 130 -12.81 -9.57 -2.55
N TYR A 131 -13.72 -8.63 -2.81
CA TYR A 131 -13.41 -7.31 -3.34
C TYR A 131 -13.83 -6.22 -2.36
N LEU A 132 -13.21 -5.06 -2.50
CA LEU A 132 -13.65 -3.82 -1.87
C LEU A 132 -14.32 -2.95 -2.93
N ARG A 133 -15.48 -2.41 -2.59
CA ARG A 133 -16.17 -1.42 -3.41
C ARG A 133 -15.68 -0.04 -3.04
N LEU A 134 -15.33 0.76 -4.04
CA LEU A 134 -15.07 2.18 -3.83
C LEU A 134 -16.40 2.92 -3.59
N ALA A 135 -16.53 3.52 -2.42
CA ALA A 135 -17.70 4.27 -1.95
C ALA A 135 -17.43 5.79 -1.89
N ALA A 136 -16.72 6.31 -2.90
CA ALA A 136 -16.44 7.73 -3.05
C ALA A 136 -16.69 8.20 -4.48
N ARG A 137 -16.85 9.52 -4.65
CA ARG A 137 -16.91 10.14 -5.99
C ARG A 137 -15.58 9.93 -6.69
N ARG A 138 -15.66 9.68 -7.99
CA ARG A 138 -14.50 9.55 -8.86
C ARG A 138 -14.48 10.67 -9.86
N PHE A 139 -13.28 11.08 -10.23
CA PHE A 139 -13.04 12.04 -11.28
C PHE A 139 -12.11 11.45 -12.33
N GLN A 140 -12.21 11.98 -13.53
CA GLN A 140 -11.35 11.59 -14.62
C GLN A 140 -9.88 12.04 -14.36
N PRO A 141 -8.88 11.29 -14.83
CA PRO A 141 -7.47 11.47 -14.45
C PRO A 141 -6.72 12.56 -15.23
N GLU A 142 -7.32 13.23 -16.21
CA GLU A 142 -6.61 14.02 -17.24
C GLU A 142 -5.79 15.18 -16.66
N LEU A 143 -6.21 15.76 -15.53
CA LEU A 143 -5.44 16.81 -14.85
C LEU A 143 -4.08 16.33 -14.31
N PHE A 144 -3.93 15.02 -14.07
CA PHE A 144 -2.70 14.39 -13.58
C PHE A 144 -2.03 13.52 -14.64
N ALA A 145 -2.73 13.17 -15.71
CA ALA A 145 -2.22 12.28 -16.74
C ALA A 145 -0.98 12.85 -17.45
N LYS A 146 0.03 12.01 -17.65
CA LYS A 146 1.28 12.36 -18.37
C LYS A 146 1.86 11.15 -19.07
N GLY A 147 2.36 11.33 -20.29
CA GLY A 147 3.00 10.24 -21.03
C GLY A 147 2.04 9.08 -21.26
N SER A 148 2.42 7.86 -20.88
CA SER A 148 1.58 6.66 -21.01
C SER A 148 0.61 6.44 -19.86
N LEU A 149 0.77 7.12 -18.71
CA LEU A 149 -0.12 7.02 -17.56
C LEU A 149 -1.34 7.93 -17.77
N GLN A 150 -2.30 7.47 -18.58
CA GLN A 150 -3.47 8.26 -19.00
C GLN A 150 -4.81 7.73 -18.51
N ASP A 151 -4.89 6.42 -18.22
CA ASP A 151 -6.12 5.80 -17.75
C ASP A 151 -6.15 5.67 -16.24
N GLY A 152 -7.35 5.47 -15.69
CA GLY A 152 -7.56 5.22 -14.27
C GLY A 152 -8.64 6.14 -13.69
N TYR A 153 -8.43 6.64 -12.47
CA TYR A 153 -9.37 7.52 -11.80
C TYR A 153 -8.71 8.30 -10.65
N VAL A 154 -9.38 9.37 -10.25
CA VAL A 154 -9.04 10.22 -9.11
C VAL A 154 -10.15 10.13 -8.06
N VAL A 155 -9.80 10.10 -6.78
CA VAL A 155 -10.73 10.18 -5.66
C VAL A 155 -10.29 11.30 -4.73
N ILE A 156 -11.21 12.16 -4.33
CA ILE A 156 -10.98 13.24 -3.37
C ILE A 156 -11.73 12.92 -2.08
N VAL A 157 -11.01 12.89 -0.95
CA VAL A 157 -11.58 12.70 0.40
C VAL A 157 -10.97 13.71 1.34
N GLY A 158 -11.75 14.71 1.76
CA GLY A 158 -11.24 15.81 2.57
C GLY A 158 -10.14 16.58 1.84
N ASN A 159 -8.96 16.69 2.45
CA ASN A 159 -7.80 17.35 1.86
C ASN A 159 -6.86 16.40 1.08
N GLN A 160 -7.27 15.14 0.88
CA GLN A 160 -6.45 14.11 0.26
C GLN A 160 -7.00 13.69 -1.11
N VAL A 161 -6.08 13.40 -2.02
CA VAL A 161 -6.35 12.92 -3.36
C VAL A 161 -5.68 11.56 -3.54
N LEU A 162 -6.48 10.52 -3.77
CA LEU A 162 -6.00 9.24 -4.27
C LEU A 162 -6.00 9.28 -5.80
N LEU A 163 -4.85 8.96 -6.39
CA LEU A 163 -4.66 8.75 -7.81
C LEU A 163 -4.40 7.28 -8.08
N TYR A 164 -5.20 6.69 -8.96
CA TYR A 164 -4.89 5.42 -9.60
C TYR A 164 -4.71 5.69 -11.09
N LEU A 165 -3.50 5.50 -11.60
CA LEU A 165 -3.19 5.67 -13.02
C LEU A 165 -2.57 4.40 -13.58
N HIS A 166 -2.82 4.10 -14.84
CA HIS A 166 -2.14 3.01 -15.53
C HIS A 166 -1.94 3.29 -17.02
N THR A 167 -1.09 2.47 -17.63
CA THR A 167 -0.92 2.45 -19.08
C THR A 167 -2.15 1.87 -19.78
N MET A 168 -2.42 2.36 -21.00
CA MET A 168 -3.42 1.83 -21.94
C MET A 168 -3.05 0.43 -22.41
#